data_AF-A0A537CJH3-F1
#
_entry.id   AF-A0A537CJH3-F1
#
_cell.length_a   1.000
_cell.length_b   1.000
_cell.length_c   1.000
_cell.angle_alpha   90.00
_cell.angle_beta   90.00
_cell.angle_gamma   90.00
#
_symmetry.space_group_name_H-M   'P 1'
#
loop_
_entity.id
_entity.type
_entity.pdbx_description
1 polymer ?
#
loop_
_entity_poly.entity_id
_entity_poly.type
_entity_poly.pdbx_seq_one_letter_code
_entity_poly.pdbx_strand_id
1 'polypeptide(L)'
;MRPNAIYSKSGKGVQEASGKTSLLKREHRVVLAAIDGRATLADVAQKSGNEYDAEFQRLIIQLDKDGFIREVSSGAAAGPAAAAAKPAGKLDTAIDLDFSSLASSQKANTAPQPTRPPPPPAPRAPAVDMAAKAAAERRAKEQESALHRARKEAEEKAGAERERQRAEAEAKVRAETEAKLRVEAEKKLREETAHQARADAVAKAQELKAKLDAERKAREEAERRLEEERRAREEIERKAREEAERIRQEAEELARREAEALLRQIEEARKAREEAERRTREEMTRARQEREERASRAEERKQKQPEGPAEAPPPPPRPQPAPGSDKFADSLFADLDTFNKREEESRKQDEETERAKKEERLRKAREMEERRAREEEEQRKAEEKQLAREEEQRRAKEEEERLARENEQRERKFREEEDKRARESEERSRKAKEEAILAAKTRGDMASGDGAPQDRRAKALKRGPGVAAAYRRQERNW
;
A
#
# COMPACT_ATOMS: atom_id res chain seq x y z
N MET A 1 -7.17 7.62 19.56
CA MET A 1 -6.83 7.08 20.91
C MET A 1 -8.06 7.18 21.82
N ARG A 2 -7.99 6.72 23.08
CA ARG A 2 -9.03 7.02 24.08
C ARG A 2 -8.79 8.44 24.63
N PRO A 3 -9.76 9.38 24.57
CA PRO A 3 -9.53 10.75 25.07
C PRO A 3 -9.25 10.78 26.58
N ASN A 4 -9.88 9.86 27.33
CA ASN A 4 -9.78 9.77 28.78
C ASN A 4 -8.58 8.94 29.27
N ALA A 5 -7.69 8.50 28.37
CA ALA A 5 -6.47 7.79 28.76
C ALA A 5 -5.42 8.77 29.30
N ILE A 6 -4.72 8.36 30.37
CA ILE A 6 -3.67 9.15 31.02
C ILE A 6 -2.32 8.67 30.48
N TYR A 7 -1.49 9.59 30.02
CA TYR A 7 -0.15 9.29 29.52
C TYR A 7 0.91 9.84 30.46
N SER A 8 2.01 9.11 30.60
CA SER A 8 3.17 9.51 31.42
C SER A 8 4.41 9.60 30.53
N LYS A 9 5.27 10.60 30.78
CA LYS A 9 6.57 10.69 30.12
C LYS A 9 7.41 9.44 30.43
N SER A 10 8.07 8.89 29.41
CA SER A 10 9.12 7.90 29.59
C SER A 10 10.44 8.58 30.03
N GLY A 11 11.47 7.81 30.39
CA GLY A 11 12.80 8.36 30.65
C GLY A 11 13.37 9.13 29.45
N LYS A 12 13.11 8.66 28.22
CA LYS A 12 13.45 9.35 26.96
C LYS A 12 12.64 10.65 26.80
N GLY A 13 11.35 10.62 27.14
CA GLY A 13 10.48 11.79 27.09
C GLY A 13 10.86 12.88 28.09
N VAL A 14 11.34 12.51 29.28
CA VAL A 14 11.88 13.47 30.27
C VAL A 14 13.15 14.16 29.75
N GLN A 15 13.99 13.48 28.97
CA GLN A 15 15.20 14.07 28.38
C GLN A 15 14.87 15.10 27.28
N GLU A 16 13.97 14.77 26.36
CA GLU A 16 13.48 15.72 25.33
C GLU A 16 12.73 16.92 25.93
N ALA A 17 11.82 16.69 26.89
CA ALA A 17 11.07 17.76 27.55
C ALA A 17 11.99 18.68 28.38
N SER A 18 13.09 18.15 28.91
CA SER A 18 14.15 18.92 29.57
C SER A 18 15.12 19.59 28.58
N GLY A 19 14.95 19.41 27.26
CA GLY A 19 15.84 19.95 26.23
C GLY A 19 17.26 19.37 26.22
N LYS A 20 17.49 18.23 26.91
CA LYS A 20 18.80 17.55 26.95
C LYS A 20 19.13 16.83 25.64
N THR A 21 18.09 16.49 24.89
CA THR A 21 18.13 15.92 23.55
C THR A 21 17.16 16.71 22.66
N SER A 22 17.36 16.64 21.34
CA SER A 22 16.63 17.46 20.36
C SER A 22 16.08 16.62 19.20
N LEU A 23 15.63 15.40 19.47
CA LEU A 23 15.02 14.50 18.50
C LEU A 23 13.62 14.98 18.07
N LEU A 24 12.94 15.77 18.92
CA LEU A 24 11.60 16.28 18.67
C LEU A 24 11.58 17.77 18.27
N LYS A 25 10.67 18.09 17.34
CA LYS A 25 10.30 19.47 16.99
C LYS A 25 9.89 20.27 18.23
N ARG A 26 10.01 21.60 18.15
CA ARG A 26 9.68 22.50 19.26
C ARG A 26 8.21 22.36 19.70
N GLU A 27 7.26 22.25 18.76
CA GLU A 27 5.85 22.01 19.09
C GLU A 27 5.66 20.68 19.86
N HIS A 28 6.26 19.59 19.36
CA HIS A 28 6.15 18.27 19.96
C HIS A 28 6.70 18.25 21.40
N ARG A 29 7.75 19.03 21.68
CA ARG A 29 8.30 19.20 23.04
C ARG A 29 7.40 20.00 23.98
N VAL A 30 6.59 20.94 23.48
CA VAL A 30 5.56 21.63 24.29
C VAL A 30 4.45 20.66 24.71
N VAL A 31 3.95 19.84 23.78
CA VAL A 31 2.98 18.78 24.08
C VAL A 31 3.55 17.79 25.11
N LEU A 32 4.77 17.32 24.90
CA LEU A 32 5.46 16.39 25.81
C LEU A 32 5.73 17.00 27.19
N ALA A 33 5.99 18.30 27.29
CA ALA A 33 6.12 19.01 28.56
C ALA A 33 4.80 19.00 29.35
N ALA A 34 3.66 19.23 28.69
CA ALA A 34 2.32 19.25 29.29
C ALA A 34 1.82 17.88 29.82
N ILE A 35 2.37 16.77 29.33
CA ILE A 35 2.02 15.40 29.78
C ILE A 35 2.60 15.13 31.19
N ASP A 36 1.83 15.38 32.24
CA ASP A 36 2.26 15.32 33.64
C ASP A 36 2.02 13.96 34.34
N GLY A 37 1.36 12.99 33.67
CA GLY A 37 0.99 11.71 34.27
C GLY A 37 -0.28 11.74 35.13
N ARG A 38 -1.05 12.84 35.08
CA ARG A 38 -2.36 12.99 35.75
C ARG A 38 -3.44 13.54 34.82
N ALA A 39 -3.05 14.40 33.88
CA ALA A 39 -3.90 14.98 32.85
C ALA A 39 -4.40 13.94 31.83
N THR A 40 -5.64 14.13 31.35
CA THR A 40 -6.18 13.44 30.18
C THR A 40 -5.62 14.04 28.89
N LEU A 41 -5.81 13.39 27.73
CA LEU A 41 -5.35 13.95 26.46
C LEU A 41 -6.03 15.27 26.09
N ALA A 42 -7.28 15.50 26.53
CA ALA A 42 -7.96 16.77 26.33
C ALA A 42 -7.31 17.91 27.14
N ASP A 43 -6.99 17.65 28.41
CA ASP A 43 -6.26 18.61 29.26
C ASP A 43 -4.86 18.93 28.70
N VAL A 44 -4.18 17.93 28.13
CA VAL A 44 -2.85 18.09 27.53
C VAL A 44 -2.93 18.96 26.27
N ALA A 45 -3.92 18.74 25.40
CA ALA A 45 -4.13 19.57 24.22
C ALA A 45 -4.35 21.04 24.61
N GLN A 46 -5.29 21.29 25.54
CA GLN A 46 -5.59 22.62 26.05
C GLN A 46 -4.37 23.29 26.72
N LYS A 47 -3.61 22.56 27.54
CA LYS A 47 -2.35 23.03 28.16
C LYS A 47 -1.26 23.35 27.12
N SER A 48 -1.23 22.63 25.99
CA SER A 48 -0.23 22.85 24.94
C SER A 48 -0.66 23.90 23.90
N GLY A 49 -1.85 24.51 24.05
CA GLY A 49 -2.40 25.48 23.10
C GLY A 49 -2.82 24.87 21.77
N ASN A 50 -3.15 23.57 21.73
CA ASN A 50 -3.61 22.86 20.54
C ASN A 50 -5.07 22.40 20.74
N GLU A 51 -5.84 22.29 19.67
CA GLU A 51 -7.16 21.65 19.69
C GLU A 51 -7.00 20.11 19.66
N TYR A 52 -8.01 19.37 20.12
CA TYR A 52 -7.95 17.90 20.26
C TYR A 52 -8.21 17.17 18.92
N ASP A 53 -7.47 17.57 17.90
CA ASP A 53 -7.68 17.18 16.52
C ASP A 53 -7.10 15.80 16.15
N ALA A 54 -7.46 15.34 14.95
CA ALA A 54 -6.83 14.17 14.32
C ALA A 54 -5.30 14.31 14.21
N GLU A 55 -4.78 15.52 14.04
CA GLU A 55 -3.33 15.79 14.00
C GLU A 55 -2.67 15.65 15.37
N PHE A 56 -3.29 16.19 16.42
CA PHE A 56 -2.86 15.98 17.81
C PHE A 56 -2.89 14.49 18.17
N GLN A 57 -3.94 13.76 17.80
CA GLN A 57 -4.00 12.31 18.03
C GLN A 57 -2.92 11.54 17.26
N ARG A 58 -2.57 11.93 16.03
CA ARG A 58 -1.42 11.37 15.28
C ARG A 58 -0.10 11.64 16.00
N LEU A 59 0.09 12.85 16.54
CA LEU A 59 1.28 13.22 17.31
C LEU A 59 1.43 12.38 18.59
N ILE A 60 0.37 12.19 19.37
CA ILE A 60 0.43 11.34 20.57
C ILE A 60 0.74 9.89 20.20
N ILE A 61 0.16 9.35 19.12
CA ILE A 61 0.51 8.01 18.59
C ILE A 61 1.99 7.92 18.20
N GLN A 62 2.56 8.97 17.59
CA GLN A 62 3.98 9.01 17.23
C GLN A 62 4.89 9.07 18.47
N LEU A 63 4.54 9.88 19.48
CA LEU A 63 5.29 9.98 20.73
C LEU A 63 5.28 8.66 21.53
N ASP A 64 4.20 7.88 21.44
CA ASP A 64 4.07 6.56 22.07
C ASP A 64 4.92 5.51 21.33
N LYS A 65 4.82 5.46 19.98
CA LYS A 65 5.67 4.59 19.12
C LYS A 65 7.17 4.86 19.28
N ASP A 66 7.57 6.12 19.33
CA ASP A 66 8.96 6.52 19.51
C ASP A 66 9.42 6.37 20.98
N GLY A 67 8.55 5.92 21.88
CA GLY A 67 8.87 5.63 23.28
C GLY A 67 9.17 6.88 24.12
N PHE A 68 8.64 8.05 23.76
CA PHE A 68 8.72 9.27 24.58
C PHE A 68 7.63 9.34 25.66
N ILE A 69 6.48 8.71 25.42
CA ILE A 69 5.41 8.54 26.40
C ILE A 69 5.09 7.06 26.59
N ARG A 70 4.14 6.78 27.47
CA ARG A 70 3.50 5.47 27.67
C ARG A 70 2.07 5.69 28.18
N GLU A 71 1.11 4.91 27.71
CA GLU A 71 -0.22 4.87 28.32
C GLU A 71 -0.12 4.31 29.74
N VAL A 72 -0.40 5.15 30.74
CA VAL A 72 -0.68 4.69 32.10
C VAL A 72 -2.17 4.40 32.12
N SER A 73 -2.51 3.17 31.72
CA SER A 73 -3.87 2.65 31.82
C SER A 73 -4.43 3.01 33.19
N SER A 74 -5.57 3.72 33.21
CA SER A 74 -6.18 4.28 34.41
C SER A 74 -6.78 3.17 35.26
N GLY A 75 -5.90 2.47 35.99
CA GLY A 75 -6.28 1.53 37.02
C GLY A 75 -7.26 2.18 37.98
N ALA A 76 -8.32 1.46 38.33
CA ALA A 76 -9.38 1.95 39.20
C ALA A 76 -8.78 2.56 40.48
N ALA A 77 -9.39 3.67 40.94
CA ALA A 77 -8.82 4.59 41.92
C ALA A 77 -8.10 3.88 43.08
N ALA A 78 -6.80 4.19 43.23
CA ALA A 78 -5.94 3.53 44.20
C ALA A 78 -6.35 3.89 45.64
N GLY A 79 -7.08 2.98 46.30
CA GLY A 79 -7.16 2.94 47.75
C GLY A 79 -5.79 2.63 48.36
N PRO A 80 -5.52 3.04 49.62
CA PRO A 80 -4.19 2.97 50.20
C PRO A 80 -3.76 1.54 50.59
N ALA A 81 -2.60 1.13 50.06
CA ALA A 81 -1.61 0.22 50.62
C ALA A 81 -2.04 -1.04 51.44
N ALA A 82 -1.99 -2.20 50.78
CA ALA A 82 -1.61 -3.50 51.36
C ALA A 82 -0.87 -4.29 50.27
N ALA A 83 0.42 -4.64 50.43
CA ALA A 83 0.94 -5.81 51.15
C ALA A 83 0.70 -7.15 50.41
N ALA A 84 1.73 -7.99 50.30
CA ALA A 84 1.78 -9.13 49.38
C ALA A 84 1.39 -10.48 50.02
N ALA A 85 0.70 -11.34 49.26
CA ALA A 85 0.76 -12.80 49.43
C ALA A 85 0.21 -13.60 48.22
N LYS A 86 0.79 -14.78 48.00
CA LYS A 86 0.26 -16.00 47.35
C LYS A 86 0.86 -17.19 48.12
N PRO A 87 0.35 -18.43 48.00
CA PRO A 87 -1.06 -18.85 47.93
C PRO A 87 -1.36 -20.04 48.88
N ALA A 88 -2.62 -20.27 49.25
CA ALA A 88 -3.11 -21.52 49.85
C ALA A 88 -4.63 -21.64 49.63
N GLY A 89 -5.22 -22.82 49.86
CA GLY A 89 -6.67 -23.02 49.68
C GLY A 89 -7.26 -24.19 50.48
N LYS A 90 -8.60 -24.21 50.53
CA LYS A 90 -9.60 -25.24 50.88
C LYS A 90 -10.96 -24.64 50.42
N LEU A 91 -11.97 -25.35 49.91
CA LEU A 91 -12.56 -26.68 50.21
C LEU A 91 -13.48 -26.66 51.44
N ASP A 92 -14.74 -26.32 51.17
CA ASP A 92 -16.00 -26.73 51.83
C ASP A 92 -17.05 -26.80 50.68
N THR A 93 -18.04 -27.69 50.51
CA THR A 93 -18.95 -28.51 51.36
C THR A 93 -20.08 -27.77 52.08
N ALA A 94 -21.24 -27.64 51.42
CA ALA A 94 -22.57 -27.42 52.03
C ALA A 94 -23.71 -27.73 51.02
N ILE A 95 -24.94 -27.92 51.56
CA ILE A 95 -26.26 -27.99 50.86
C ILE A 95 -26.48 -29.30 50.05
N ASP A 96 -27.10 -30.35 50.59
CA ASP A 96 -28.52 -30.59 50.97
C ASP A 96 -29.42 -31.07 49.80
N LEU A 97 -29.94 -32.30 49.87
CA LEU A 97 -31.32 -32.70 50.26
C LEU A 97 -32.37 -32.27 49.24
N ASP A 98 -33.14 -33.19 48.64
CA ASP A 98 -34.17 -33.95 49.36
C ASP A 98 -34.46 -35.34 48.73
N PHE A 99 -35.01 -36.28 49.52
CA PHE A 99 -35.48 -37.60 49.07
C PHE A 99 -36.55 -38.15 50.03
N SER A 100 -37.61 -38.75 49.46
CA SER A 100 -38.63 -39.56 50.16
C SER A 100 -39.73 -38.85 50.97
N SER A 101 -40.76 -38.34 50.29
CA SER A 101 -42.14 -38.59 50.76
C SER A 101 -43.17 -38.56 49.62
N LEU A 102 -43.81 -39.71 49.37
CA LEU A 102 -45.27 -39.89 49.45
C LEU A 102 -45.66 -41.36 49.20
N ALA A 103 -46.53 -41.89 50.06
CA ALA A 103 -47.15 -43.20 49.91
C ALA A 103 -48.63 -43.12 50.39
N SER A 104 -49.40 -44.19 50.15
CA SER A 104 -50.87 -44.25 50.32
C SER A 104 -51.64 -43.50 49.21
N SER A 105 -52.90 -43.81 48.87
CA SER A 105 -53.93 -44.56 49.61
C SER A 105 -54.94 -45.29 48.70
N GLN A 106 -55.56 -46.37 49.23
CA GLN A 106 -56.85 -46.98 48.80
C GLN A 106 -56.91 -47.69 47.42
N LYS A 107 -57.81 -48.65 47.15
CA LYS A 107 -58.92 -49.24 47.95
C LYS A 107 -59.11 -50.74 47.62
N ALA A 108 -59.83 -51.47 48.47
CA ALA A 108 -60.06 -52.93 48.35
C ALA A 108 -61.40 -53.29 47.68
N ASN A 109 -61.56 -54.54 47.21
CA ASN A 109 -62.87 -55.16 47.05
C ASN A 109 -62.85 -56.71 47.21
N THR A 110 -63.43 -57.15 48.33
CA THR A 110 -64.26 -58.35 48.63
C THR A 110 -64.15 -59.66 47.81
N ALA A 111 -64.17 -60.81 48.52
CA ALA A 111 -64.28 -62.18 47.99
C ALA A 111 -65.75 -62.58 47.61
N PRO A 112 -65.99 -63.77 47.00
CA PRO A 112 -66.19 -64.98 47.82
C PRO A 112 -65.72 -66.33 47.21
N GLN A 113 -65.82 -67.39 48.03
CA GLN A 113 -65.71 -68.83 47.73
C GLN A 113 -66.55 -69.60 48.80
N PRO A 114 -66.78 -70.94 48.73
CA PRO A 114 -66.68 -71.90 47.62
C PRO A 114 -67.95 -72.77 47.44
N THR A 115 -68.02 -73.63 46.40
CA THR A 115 -68.81 -74.89 46.44
C THR A 115 -68.19 -76.02 45.58
N ARG A 116 -67.96 -77.20 46.17
CA ARG A 116 -68.05 -78.53 45.51
C ARG A 116 -68.12 -79.66 46.57
N PRO A 117 -68.68 -80.85 46.25
CA PRO A 117 -69.16 -81.83 47.24
C PRO A 117 -68.11 -82.88 47.69
N PRO A 118 -68.37 -83.63 48.78
CA PRO A 118 -67.41 -84.56 49.40
C PRO A 118 -67.41 -85.99 48.82
N PRO A 119 -66.29 -86.74 48.94
CA PRO A 119 -66.21 -88.18 48.66
C PRO A 119 -66.44 -89.08 49.92
N PRO A 120 -66.81 -90.37 49.74
CA PRO A 120 -67.15 -91.34 50.80
C PRO A 120 -65.91 -92.06 51.44
N PRO A 121 -66.08 -92.92 52.49
CA PRO A 121 -65.03 -93.19 53.48
C PRO A 121 -64.04 -94.34 53.16
N ALA A 122 -63.00 -94.45 53.99
CA ALA A 122 -61.80 -95.26 53.76
C ALA A 122 -61.88 -96.73 54.22
N PRO A 123 -61.15 -97.66 53.56
CA PRO A 123 -60.76 -98.95 54.12
C PRO A 123 -59.56 -98.83 55.08
N ARG A 124 -59.31 -99.91 55.83
CA ARG A 124 -58.42 -99.95 57.02
C ARG A 124 -56.92 -99.99 56.70
N ALA A 125 -56.15 -99.70 57.74
CA ALA A 125 -54.69 -99.77 57.83
C ALA A 125 -54.07 -101.11 57.36
N PRO A 126 -52.77 -101.08 57.00
CA PRO A 126 -51.76 -101.65 57.90
C PRO A 126 -51.01 -100.57 58.68
N ALA A 127 -50.48 -100.94 59.85
CA ALA A 127 -49.65 -100.04 60.66
C ALA A 127 -48.30 -99.82 59.97
N VAL A 128 -48.07 -98.61 59.48
CA VAL A 128 -46.80 -98.19 58.86
C VAL A 128 -45.93 -97.53 59.93
N ASP A 129 -44.65 -97.89 59.99
CA ASP A 129 -43.68 -97.30 60.91
C ASP A 129 -43.71 -95.77 60.88
N MET A 130 -43.86 -95.15 62.05
CA MET A 130 -43.84 -93.69 62.20
C MET A 130 -42.52 -93.09 61.69
N ALA A 131 -41.42 -93.85 61.80
CA ALA A 131 -40.13 -93.51 61.22
C ALA A 131 -40.16 -93.42 59.67
N ALA A 132 -40.84 -94.36 59.01
CA ALA A 132 -40.96 -94.36 57.54
C ALA A 132 -41.80 -93.17 57.05
N LYS A 133 -42.90 -92.84 57.76
CA LYS A 133 -43.74 -91.67 57.44
C LYS A 133 -42.97 -90.36 57.63
N ALA A 134 -42.21 -90.22 58.73
CA ALA A 134 -41.37 -89.04 58.96
C ALA A 134 -40.23 -88.91 57.92
N ALA A 135 -39.66 -90.02 57.45
CA ALA A 135 -38.67 -90.01 56.37
C ALA A 135 -39.29 -89.60 55.02
N ALA A 136 -40.50 -90.04 54.71
CA ALA A 136 -41.23 -89.62 53.52
C ALA A 136 -41.59 -88.12 53.57
N GLU A 137 -42.06 -87.61 54.71
CA GLU A 137 -42.39 -86.19 54.88
C GLU A 137 -41.15 -85.28 54.78
N ARG A 138 -40.00 -85.71 55.30
CA ARG A 138 -38.73 -84.99 55.13
C ARG A 138 -38.31 -84.93 53.65
N ARG A 139 -38.40 -86.05 52.91
CA ARG A 139 -38.10 -86.10 51.47
C ARG A 139 -39.07 -85.25 50.65
N ALA A 140 -40.36 -85.20 51.00
CA ALA A 140 -41.33 -84.33 50.36
C ALA A 140 -40.98 -82.83 50.54
N LYS A 141 -40.69 -82.40 51.77
CA LYS A 141 -40.29 -81.01 52.07
C LYS A 141 -38.95 -80.64 51.42
N GLU A 142 -38.02 -81.59 51.34
CA GLU A 142 -36.75 -81.43 50.63
C GLU A 142 -36.99 -81.22 49.12
N GLN A 143 -37.82 -82.05 48.49
CA GLN A 143 -38.24 -81.91 47.08
C GLN A 143 -38.99 -80.59 46.82
N GLU A 144 -39.92 -80.19 47.68
CA GLU A 144 -40.60 -78.90 47.59
C GLU A 144 -39.61 -77.74 47.70
N SER A 145 -38.65 -77.80 48.63
CA SER A 145 -37.60 -76.78 48.78
C SER A 145 -36.67 -76.72 47.56
N ALA A 146 -36.36 -77.86 46.94
CA ALA A 146 -35.55 -77.94 45.73
C ALA A 146 -36.29 -77.36 44.52
N LEU A 147 -37.58 -77.69 44.35
CA LEU A 147 -38.43 -77.11 43.30
C LEU A 147 -38.65 -75.60 43.50
N HIS A 148 -38.78 -75.13 44.74
CA HIS A 148 -38.89 -73.70 45.05
C HIS A 148 -37.58 -72.94 44.80
N ARG A 149 -36.42 -73.52 45.15
CA ARG A 149 -35.10 -72.98 44.80
C ARG A 149 -34.90 -72.94 43.28
N ALA A 150 -35.18 -74.03 42.57
CA ALA A 150 -35.05 -74.10 41.11
C ALA A 150 -35.97 -73.09 40.39
N ARG A 151 -37.20 -72.86 40.90
CA ARG A 151 -38.09 -71.80 40.39
C ARG A 151 -37.51 -70.40 40.62
N LYS A 152 -37.01 -70.10 41.82
CA LYS A 152 -36.38 -68.81 42.11
C LYS A 152 -35.14 -68.56 41.27
N GLU A 153 -34.25 -69.55 41.14
CA GLU A 153 -33.05 -69.45 40.32
C GLU A 153 -33.38 -69.25 38.84
N ALA A 154 -34.44 -69.90 38.33
CA ALA A 154 -34.93 -69.68 36.97
C ALA A 154 -35.59 -68.30 36.78
N GLU A 155 -36.33 -67.81 37.78
CA GLU A 155 -36.95 -66.49 37.78
C GLU A 155 -35.92 -65.36 37.86
N GLU A 156 -34.90 -65.50 38.72
CA GLU A 156 -33.75 -64.60 38.84
C GLU A 156 -32.92 -64.56 37.55
N LYS A 157 -32.67 -65.72 36.91
CA LYS A 157 -32.00 -65.80 35.60
C LYS A 157 -32.82 -65.13 34.48
N ALA A 158 -34.12 -65.39 34.42
CA ALA A 158 -35.01 -64.76 33.44
C ALA A 158 -35.17 -63.25 33.69
N GLY A 159 -35.12 -62.81 34.95
CA GLY A 159 -35.07 -61.40 35.35
C GLY A 159 -33.79 -60.72 34.87
N ALA A 160 -32.63 -61.29 35.19
CA ALA A 160 -31.32 -60.77 34.80
C ALA A 160 -31.12 -60.75 33.27
N GLU A 161 -31.67 -61.72 32.53
CA GLU A 161 -31.63 -61.68 31.06
C GLU A 161 -32.49 -60.55 30.49
N ARG A 162 -33.72 -60.36 31.01
CA ARG A 162 -34.59 -59.25 30.62
C ARG A 162 -34.03 -57.88 30.99
N GLU A 163 -33.33 -57.78 32.12
CA GLU A 163 -32.63 -56.57 32.54
C GLU A 163 -31.47 -56.26 31.59
N ARG A 164 -30.65 -57.25 31.24
CA ARG A 164 -29.58 -57.11 30.22
C ARG A 164 -30.12 -56.67 28.86
N GLN A 165 -31.20 -57.30 28.38
CA GLN A 165 -31.83 -56.93 27.11
C GLN A 165 -32.40 -55.49 27.14
N ARG A 166 -32.94 -55.04 28.28
CA ARG A 166 -33.37 -53.64 28.47
C ARG A 166 -32.20 -52.67 28.50
N ALA A 167 -31.14 -52.99 29.25
CA ALA A 167 -29.94 -52.17 29.35
C ALA A 167 -29.21 -52.04 28.00
N GLU A 168 -29.13 -53.12 27.21
CA GLU A 168 -28.57 -53.08 25.86
C GLU A 168 -29.43 -52.24 24.91
N ALA A 169 -30.76 -52.43 24.92
CA ALA A 169 -31.67 -51.64 24.12
C ALA A 169 -31.62 -50.14 24.47
N GLU A 170 -31.58 -49.79 25.76
CA GLU A 170 -31.46 -48.41 26.22
C GLU A 170 -30.09 -47.82 25.88
N ALA A 171 -28.99 -48.54 26.10
CA ALA A 171 -27.65 -48.10 25.71
C ALA A 171 -27.55 -47.84 24.20
N LYS A 172 -28.19 -48.69 23.39
CA LYS A 172 -28.25 -48.53 21.93
C LYS A 172 -29.06 -47.30 21.50
N VAL A 173 -30.21 -47.05 22.13
CA VAL A 173 -31.01 -45.82 21.88
C VAL A 173 -30.22 -44.58 22.30
N ARG A 174 -29.61 -44.57 23.48
CA ARG A 174 -28.78 -43.45 23.97
C ARG A 174 -27.61 -43.17 23.01
N ALA A 175 -26.88 -44.21 22.59
CA ALA A 175 -25.78 -44.09 21.63
C ALA A 175 -26.24 -43.58 20.25
N GLU A 176 -27.40 -44.02 19.75
CA GLU A 176 -27.95 -43.51 18.48
C GLU A 176 -28.40 -42.05 18.58
N THR A 177 -29.02 -41.63 19.70
CA THR A 177 -29.38 -40.23 19.92
C THR A 177 -28.14 -39.33 20.08
N GLU A 178 -27.12 -39.79 20.80
CA GLU A 178 -25.87 -39.04 20.96
C GLU A 178 -25.11 -38.92 19.64
N ALA A 179 -25.02 -39.99 18.85
CA ALA A 179 -24.41 -39.94 17.52
C ALA A 179 -25.12 -38.95 16.60
N LYS A 180 -26.46 -38.90 16.61
CA LYS A 180 -27.25 -37.92 15.85
C LYS A 180 -26.98 -36.49 16.31
N LEU A 181 -26.97 -36.23 17.61
CA LEU A 181 -26.67 -34.91 18.17
C LEU A 181 -25.25 -34.44 17.84
N ARG A 182 -24.25 -35.33 17.93
CA ARG A 182 -22.86 -35.02 17.54
C ARG A 182 -22.75 -34.68 16.04
N VAL A 183 -23.41 -35.43 15.16
CA VAL A 183 -23.43 -35.16 13.71
C VAL A 183 -24.15 -33.85 13.37
N GLU A 184 -25.22 -33.51 14.09
CA GLU A 184 -25.93 -32.24 13.90
C GLU A 184 -25.12 -31.04 14.39
N ALA A 185 -24.43 -31.16 15.53
CA ALA A 185 -23.52 -30.13 16.04
C ALA A 185 -22.31 -29.93 15.11
N GLU A 186 -21.71 -31.01 14.61
CA GLU A 186 -20.60 -30.96 13.64
C GLU A 186 -21.01 -30.31 12.31
N LYS A 187 -22.25 -30.55 11.84
CA LYS A 187 -22.81 -29.86 10.68
C LYS A 187 -22.99 -28.36 10.92
N LYS A 188 -23.65 -27.97 12.03
CA LYS A 188 -23.85 -26.56 12.36
C LYS A 188 -22.52 -25.81 12.49
N LEU A 189 -21.52 -26.39 13.14
CA LEU A 189 -20.18 -25.81 13.25
C LEU A 189 -19.48 -25.67 11.87
N ARG A 190 -19.65 -26.65 10.96
CA ARG A 190 -19.16 -26.55 9.58
C ARG A 190 -19.89 -25.49 8.75
N GLU A 191 -21.21 -25.39 8.90
CA GLU A 191 -22.03 -24.40 8.19
C GLU A 191 -21.73 -22.98 8.67
N GLU A 192 -21.58 -22.77 9.98
CA GLU A 192 -21.16 -21.50 10.59
C GLU A 192 -19.74 -21.08 10.16
N THR A 193 -18.75 -21.98 10.26
CA THR A 193 -17.38 -21.68 9.83
C THR A 193 -17.25 -21.48 8.32
N ALA A 194 -18.01 -22.21 7.50
CA ALA A 194 -18.08 -21.97 6.05
C ALA A 194 -18.78 -20.65 5.71
N HIS A 195 -19.81 -20.25 6.48
CA HIS A 195 -20.46 -18.96 6.32
C HIS A 195 -19.53 -17.81 6.69
N GLN A 196 -18.83 -17.90 7.82
CA GLN A 196 -17.84 -16.90 8.24
C GLN A 196 -16.70 -16.78 7.23
N ALA A 197 -16.13 -17.91 6.77
CA ALA A 197 -15.07 -17.89 5.75
C ALA A 197 -15.54 -17.25 4.42
N ARG A 198 -16.80 -17.43 4.03
CA ARG A 198 -17.41 -16.77 2.87
C ARG A 198 -17.62 -15.27 3.10
N ALA A 199 -18.10 -14.87 4.28
CA ALA A 199 -18.26 -13.47 4.65
C ALA A 199 -16.92 -12.72 4.65
N ASP A 200 -15.89 -13.28 5.27
CA ASP A 200 -14.53 -12.74 5.30
C ASP A 200 -13.92 -12.64 3.89
N ALA A 201 -14.16 -13.62 3.02
CA ALA A 201 -13.70 -13.59 1.63
C ALA A 201 -14.40 -12.50 0.80
N VAL A 202 -15.73 -12.33 0.97
CA VAL A 202 -16.49 -11.27 0.30
C VAL A 202 -16.06 -9.89 0.81
N ALA A 203 -15.85 -9.72 2.12
CA ALA A 203 -15.37 -8.47 2.70
C ALA A 203 -14.00 -8.08 2.13
N LYS A 204 -13.04 -9.02 2.08
CA LYS A 204 -11.70 -8.80 1.48
C LYS A 204 -11.78 -8.49 -0.01
N ALA A 205 -12.67 -9.16 -0.77
CA ALA A 205 -12.88 -8.87 -2.19
C ALA A 205 -13.47 -7.47 -2.43
N GLN A 206 -14.38 -7.01 -1.55
CA GLN A 206 -14.92 -5.64 -1.59
C GLN A 206 -13.86 -4.60 -1.20
N GLU A 207 -13.05 -4.87 -0.17
CA GLU A 207 -11.95 -3.99 0.25
C GLU A 207 -10.90 -3.82 -0.86
N LEU A 208 -10.52 -4.91 -1.54
CA LEU A 208 -9.60 -4.87 -2.68
C LEU A 208 -10.18 -4.09 -3.88
N LYS A 209 -11.48 -4.26 -4.18
CA LYS A 209 -12.16 -3.44 -5.19
C LYS A 209 -12.14 -1.95 -4.82
N ALA A 210 -12.51 -1.61 -3.58
CA ALA A 210 -12.52 -0.22 -3.11
C ALA A 210 -11.13 0.43 -3.18
N LYS A 211 -10.06 -0.33 -2.88
CA LYS A 211 -8.67 0.13 -3.05
C LYS A 211 -8.30 0.35 -4.51
N LEU A 212 -8.62 -0.58 -5.41
CA LEU A 212 -8.34 -0.44 -6.84
C LEU A 212 -9.12 0.71 -7.49
N ASP A 213 -10.39 0.91 -7.12
CA ASP A 213 -11.20 2.04 -7.61
C ASP A 213 -10.73 3.39 -7.05
N ALA A 214 -10.23 3.43 -5.81
CA ALA A 214 -9.61 4.62 -5.23
C ALA A 214 -8.25 4.93 -5.88
N GLU A 215 -7.40 3.91 -6.08
CA GLU A 215 -6.10 4.06 -6.75
C GLU A 215 -6.28 4.51 -8.20
N ARG A 216 -7.23 3.92 -8.93
CA ARG A 216 -7.55 4.34 -10.30
C ARG A 216 -7.96 5.81 -10.37
N LYS A 217 -8.81 6.28 -9.45
CA LYS A 217 -9.20 7.69 -9.37
C LYS A 217 -8.02 8.61 -9.04
N ALA A 218 -7.17 8.21 -8.09
CA ALA A 218 -5.96 8.97 -7.74
C ALA A 218 -4.95 9.05 -8.91
N ARG A 219 -4.80 7.96 -9.67
CA ARG A 219 -3.99 7.94 -10.91
C ARG A 219 -4.60 8.85 -11.99
N GLU A 220 -5.90 8.76 -12.24
CA GLU A 220 -6.59 9.59 -13.24
C GLU A 220 -6.55 11.09 -12.88
N GLU A 221 -6.70 11.44 -11.60
CA GLU A 221 -6.57 12.84 -11.16
C GLU A 221 -5.13 13.36 -11.28
N ALA A 222 -4.13 12.54 -10.94
CA ALA A 222 -2.72 12.87 -11.12
C ALA A 222 -2.34 13.02 -12.61
N GLU A 223 -2.87 12.16 -13.48
CA GLU A 223 -2.67 12.22 -14.92
C GLU A 223 -3.30 13.49 -15.53
N ARG A 224 -4.54 13.83 -15.15
CA ARG A 224 -5.18 15.10 -15.56
C ARG A 224 -4.38 16.32 -15.12
N ARG A 225 -3.92 16.38 -13.86
CA ARG A 225 -3.08 17.48 -13.35
C ARG A 225 -1.76 17.61 -14.13
N LEU A 226 -1.13 16.49 -14.48
CA LEU A 226 0.08 16.48 -15.31
C LEU A 226 -0.20 16.89 -16.76
N GLU A 227 -1.36 16.55 -17.33
CA GLU A 227 -1.74 16.98 -18.67
C GLU A 227 -2.08 18.48 -18.71
N GLU A 228 -2.78 19.00 -17.70
CA GLU A 228 -3.04 20.43 -17.52
C GLU A 228 -1.74 21.22 -17.34
N GLU A 229 -0.80 20.74 -16.51
CA GLU A 229 0.52 21.35 -16.36
C GLU A 229 1.33 21.32 -17.67
N ARG A 230 1.29 20.20 -18.41
CA ARG A 230 1.94 20.10 -19.73
C ARG A 230 1.34 21.07 -20.74
N ARG A 231 0.01 21.15 -20.84
CA ARG A 231 -0.67 22.10 -21.74
C ARG A 231 -0.33 23.55 -21.38
N ALA A 232 -0.26 23.89 -20.09
CA ALA A 232 0.18 25.21 -19.65
C ALA A 232 1.64 25.52 -20.01
N ARG A 233 2.57 24.55 -19.81
CA ARG A 233 3.97 24.67 -20.23
C ARG A 233 4.11 24.82 -21.75
N GLU A 234 3.39 24.00 -22.51
CA GLU A 234 3.39 24.00 -23.99
C GLU A 234 2.77 25.30 -24.56
N GLU A 235 1.76 25.89 -23.91
CA GLU A 235 1.25 27.22 -24.27
C GLU A 235 2.25 28.34 -23.97
N ILE A 236 2.92 28.32 -22.82
CA ILE A 236 3.93 29.33 -22.45
C ILE A 236 5.13 29.24 -23.39
N GLU A 237 5.62 28.03 -23.67
CA GLU A 237 6.71 27.81 -24.63
C GLU A 237 6.30 28.24 -26.04
N ARG A 238 5.08 27.93 -26.48
CA ARG A 238 4.57 28.37 -27.78
C ARG A 238 4.53 29.89 -27.89
N LYS A 239 4.02 30.59 -26.88
CA LYS A 239 3.99 32.07 -26.85
C LYS A 239 5.40 32.66 -26.89
N ALA A 240 6.33 32.12 -26.10
CA ALA A 240 7.73 32.54 -26.11
C ALA A 240 8.43 32.26 -27.46
N ARG A 241 8.09 31.16 -28.15
CA ARG A 241 8.57 30.86 -29.50
C ARG A 241 7.99 31.82 -30.54
N GLU A 242 6.68 32.09 -30.51
CA GLU A 242 6.02 33.04 -31.42
C GLU A 242 6.53 34.48 -31.24
N GLU A 243 6.80 34.92 -29.99
CA GLU A 243 7.44 36.22 -29.71
C GLU A 243 8.90 36.27 -30.17
N ALA A 244 9.70 35.23 -29.88
CA ALA A 244 11.08 35.14 -30.35
C ALA A 244 11.20 35.05 -31.88
N GLU A 245 10.20 34.48 -32.56
CA GLU A 245 10.11 34.47 -34.02
C GLU A 245 9.78 35.87 -34.57
N ARG A 246 8.80 36.58 -34.00
CA ARG A 246 8.49 37.97 -34.38
C ARG A 246 9.70 38.89 -34.23
N ILE A 247 10.41 38.82 -33.10
CA ILE A 247 11.63 39.62 -32.87
C ILE A 247 12.70 39.32 -33.94
N ARG A 248 12.82 38.06 -34.39
CA ARG A 248 13.71 37.70 -35.51
C ARG A 248 13.24 38.24 -36.85
N GLN A 249 11.95 38.11 -37.16
CA GLN A 249 11.37 38.61 -38.42
C GLN A 249 11.47 40.14 -38.50
N GLU A 250 11.21 40.87 -37.42
CA GLU A 250 11.36 42.32 -37.33
C GLU A 250 12.83 42.75 -37.48
N ALA A 251 13.78 42.05 -36.84
CA ALA A 251 15.20 42.31 -36.98
C ALA A 251 15.73 41.99 -38.40
N GLU A 252 15.26 40.92 -39.03
CA GLU A 252 15.60 40.57 -40.41
C GLU A 252 15.01 41.58 -41.42
N GLU A 253 13.76 42.02 -41.23
CA GLU A 253 13.17 43.04 -42.08
C GLU A 253 13.87 44.39 -41.93
N LEU A 254 14.23 44.79 -40.69
CA LEU A 254 15.00 46.00 -40.44
C LEU A 254 16.37 45.94 -41.13
N ALA A 255 17.13 44.86 -40.93
CA ALA A 255 18.43 44.67 -41.57
C ALA A 255 18.33 44.65 -43.11
N ARG A 256 17.25 44.08 -43.66
CA ARG A 256 16.98 44.11 -45.11
C ARG A 256 16.65 45.51 -45.62
N ARG A 257 15.84 46.29 -44.88
CA ARG A 257 15.52 47.69 -45.20
C ARG A 257 16.76 48.58 -45.12
N GLU A 258 17.62 48.39 -44.12
CA GLU A 258 18.90 49.11 -44.00
C GLU A 258 19.87 48.75 -45.13
N ALA A 259 20.01 47.46 -45.46
CA ALA A 259 20.83 47.02 -46.59
C ALA A 259 20.34 47.60 -47.93
N GLU A 260 19.02 47.66 -48.16
CA GLU A 260 18.47 48.27 -49.36
C GLU A 260 18.68 49.80 -49.37
N ALA A 261 18.52 50.48 -48.24
CA ALA A 261 18.79 51.91 -48.11
C ALA A 261 20.26 52.25 -48.38
N LEU A 262 21.20 51.44 -47.86
CA LEU A 262 22.64 51.58 -48.13
C LEU A 262 22.96 51.34 -49.61
N LEU A 263 22.35 50.34 -50.26
CA LEU A 263 22.53 50.12 -51.69
C LEU A 263 22.01 51.30 -52.53
N ARG A 264 20.84 51.88 -52.18
CA ARG A 264 20.32 53.10 -52.81
C ARG A 264 21.27 54.29 -52.63
N GLN A 265 21.79 54.51 -51.43
CA GLN A 265 22.79 55.56 -51.17
C GLN A 265 24.09 55.35 -51.97
N ILE A 266 24.57 54.10 -52.12
CA ILE A 266 25.75 53.78 -52.93
C ILE A 266 25.47 54.04 -54.41
N GLU A 267 24.29 53.70 -54.93
CA GLU A 267 23.90 54.04 -56.30
C GLU A 267 23.76 55.55 -56.53
N GLU A 268 23.14 56.29 -55.62
CA GLU A 268 22.99 57.74 -55.71
C GLU A 268 24.35 58.44 -55.62
N ALA A 269 25.23 58.02 -54.70
CA ALA A 269 26.60 58.51 -54.62
C ALA A 269 27.42 58.17 -55.88
N ARG A 270 27.19 57.00 -56.51
CA ARG A 270 27.81 56.64 -57.79
C ARG A 270 27.30 57.52 -58.93
N LYS A 271 25.99 57.71 -59.05
CA LYS A 271 25.37 58.60 -60.07
C LYS A 271 25.84 60.04 -59.90
N ALA A 272 25.91 60.56 -58.67
CA ALA A 272 26.44 61.89 -58.37
C ALA A 272 27.93 62.04 -58.73
N ARG A 273 28.76 61.01 -58.48
CA ARG A 273 30.17 61.00 -58.92
C ARG A 273 30.31 60.93 -60.44
N GLU A 274 29.50 60.11 -61.10
CA GLU A 274 29.50 59.98 -62.56
C GLU A 274 29.05 61.27 -63.24
N GLU A 275 28.05 61.96 -62.70
CA GLU A 275 27.67 63.31 -63.14
C GLU A 275 28.78 64.35 -62.88
N ALA A 276 29.45 64.32 -61.73
CA ALA A 276 30.56 65.24 -61.45
C ALA A 276 31.79 64.98 -62.36
N GLU A 277 32.11 63.71 -62.61
CA GLU A 277 33.15 63.31 -63.56
C GLU A 277 32.77 63.70 -65.01
N ARG A 278 31.51 63.54 -65.39
CA ARG A 278 31.00 63.98 -66.69
C ARG A 278 31.07 65.50 -66.82
N ARG A 279 30.65 66.26 -65.81
CA ARG A 279 30.72 67.74 -65.80
C ARG A 279 32.17 68.22 -65.91
N THR A 280 33.08 67.67 -65.12
CA THR A 280 34.51 68.05 -65.22
C THR A 280 35.15 67.62 -66.54
N ARG A 281 34.74 66.49 -67.15
CA ARG A 281 35.13 66.13 -68.52
C ARG A 281 34.59 67.10 -69.58
N GLU A 282 33.32 67.49 -69.50
CA GLU A 282 32.70 68.46 -70.41
C GLU A 282 33.29 69.88 -70.23
N GLU A 283 33.66 70.27 -69.02
CA GLU A 283 34.39 71.52 -68.75
C GLU A 283 35.83 71.46 -69.28
N MET A 284 36.54 70.33 -69.11
CA MET A 284 37.89 70.15 -69.63
C MET A 284 37.94 70.10 -71.17
N THR A 285 36.93 69.53 -71.84
CA THR A 285 36.85 69.58 -73.31
C THR A 285 36.49 70.98 -73.81
N ARG A 286 35.56 71.69 -73.16
CA ARG A 286 35.26 73.10 -73.47
C ARG A 286 36.47 74.00 -73.24
N ALA A 287 37.18 73.84 -72.12
CA ALA A 287 38.39 74.61 -71.80
C ALA A 287 39.56 74.29 -72.76
N ARG A 288 39.64 73.06 -73.28
CA ARG A 288 40.57 72.71 -74.36
C ARG A 288 40.18 73.40 -75.66
N GLN A 289 38.92 73.31 -76.09
CA GLN A 289 38.41 73.96 -77.30
C GLN A 289 38.59 75.49 -77.23
N GLU A 290 38.30 76.12 -76.08
CA GLU A 290 38.50 77.55 -75.90
C GLU A 290 39.99 77.94 -75.92
N ARG A 291 40.89 77.11 -75.36
CA ARG A 291 42.35 77.32 -75.49
C ARG A 291 42.81 77.18 -76.93
N GLU A 292 42.26 76.24 -77.69
CA GLU A 292 42.58 75.99 -79.10
C GLU A 292 42.07 77.12 -79.99
N GLU A 293 40.86 77.66 -79.72
CA GLU A 293 40.30 78.84 -80.39
C GLU A 293 41.03 80.15 -80.00
N ARG A 294 41.41 80.31 -78.72
CA ARG A 294 42.25 81.44 -78.28
C ARG A 294 43.65 81.36 -78.91
N ALA A 295 44.20 80.16 -79.11
CA ALA A 295 45.48 79.96 -79.79
C ALA A 295 45.38 80.30 -81.28
N SER A 296 44.38 79.79 -82.01
CA SER A 296 44.21 80.10 -83.43
C SER A 296 43.92 81.59 -83.66
N ARG A 297 43.11 82.23 -82.81
CA ARG A 297 42.93 83.70 -82.82
C ARG A 297 44.21 84.47 -82.47
N ALA A 298 45.12 83.91 -81.67
CA ALA A 298 46.42 84.52 -81.38
C ALA A 298 47.42 84.35 -82.54
N GLU A 299 47.38 83.24 -83.27
CA GLU A 299 48.16 83.04 -84.50
C GLU A 299 47.64 83.90 -85.66
N GLU A 300 46.32 84.02 -85.83
CA GLU A 300 45.71 84.94 -86.82
C GLU A 300 46.08 86.40 -86.52
N ARG A 301 46.16 86.78 -85.23
CA ARG A 301 46.69 88.10 -84.82
C ARG A 301 48.18 88.24 -85.11
N LYS A 302 49.00 87.22 -84.86
CA LYS A 302 50.44 87.23 -85.22
C LYS A 302 50.68 87.34 -86.72
N GLN A 303 49.82 86.78 -87.56
CA GLN A 303 49.93 86.93 -89.03
C GLN A 303 49.58 88.34 -89.54
N LYS A 304 49.07 89.25 -88.70
CA LYS A 304 48.56 90.57 -89.13
C LYS A 304 49.38 91.78 -88.69
N GLN A 305 50.46 91.64 -87.91
CA GLN A 305 51.39 92.74 -87.60
C GLN A 305 52.85 92.27 -87.42
N PRO A 306 53.84 92.96 -88.04
CA PRO A 306 55.26 92.75 -87.78
C PRO A 306 55.81 93.65 -86.66
N GLU A 307 56.72 93.07 -85.87
CA GLU A 307 57.81 93.62 -85.02
C GLU A 307 57.67 94.94 -84.22
N GLY A 308 58.07 94.85 -82.94
CA GLY A 308 58.34 95.98 -82.04
C GLY A 308 59.06 95.47 -80.76
N PRO A 309 60.22 96.02 -80.33
CA PRO A 309 61.05 95.40 -79.29
C PRO A 309 60.95 96.03 -77.89
N ALA A 310 61.24 95.20 -76.87
CA ALA A 310 61.65 95.51 -75.48
C ALA A 310 60.71 96.30 -74.55
N GLU A 311 60.63 95.87 -73.26
CA GLU A 311 60.73 96.67 -72.01
C GLU A 311 60.34 95.81 -70.76
N ALA A 312 60.78 96.20 -69.55
CA ALA A 312 60.51 95.57 -68.24
C ALA A 312 60.63 96.63 -67.11
N PRO A 313 60.14 96.45 -65.84
CA PRO A 313 59.60 95.25 -65.17
C PRO A 313 58.06 95.33 -64.97
N PRO A 314 57.36 95.60 -63.82
CA PRO A 314 57.71 95.78 -62.39
C PRO A 314 57.20 94.64 -61.43
N PRO A 315 57.56 94.63 -60.11
CA PRO A 315 57.07 93.65 -59.11
C PRO A 315 55.67 93.99 -58.52
N PRO A 316 55.01 93.07 -57.75
CA PRO A 316 53.55 93.10 -57.58
C PRO A 316 53.01 94.02 -56.46
N PRO A 317 51.76 94.51 -56.59
CA PRO A 317 51.10 95.35 -55.59
C PRO A 317 50.58 94.55 -54.38
N ARG A 318 50.77 95.08 -53.17
CA ARG A 318 50.10 94.61 -51.94
C ARG A 318 48.88 95.47 -51.61
N PRO A 319 47.69 94.91 -51.35
CA PRO A 319 46.58 95.64 -50.75
C PRO A 319 46.45 95.33 -49.24
N GLN A 320 46.89 96.30 -48.42
CA GLN A 320 46.35 96.76 -47.13
C GLN A 320 45.94 95.76 -46.00
N PRO A 321 46.33 96.03 -44.72
CA PRO A 321 45.85 95.27 -43.56
C PRO A 321 44.44 95.70 -43.11
N ALA A 322 43.64 94.75 -42.62
CA ALA A 322 42.41 95.04 -41.89
C ALA A 322 42.71 95.39 -40.41
N PRO A 323 42.01 96.35 -39.79
CA PRO A 323 42.20 96.70 -38.38
C PRO A 323 41.50 95.71 -37.43
N GLY A 324 42.18 95.29 -36.36
CA GLY A 324 41.58 94.55 -35.25
C GLY A 324 42.07 93.11 -35.03
N SER A 325 43.39 92.91 -34.90
CA SER A 325 44.00 91.62 -34.55
C SER A 325 43.55 91.06 -33.19
N ASP A 326 43.24 91.94 -32.24
CA ASP A 326 43.27 91.64 -30.81
C ASP A 326 42.05 90.86 -30.30
N LYS A 327 41.12 90.50 -31.20
CA LYS A 327 40.02 89.56 -30.91
C LYS A 327 40.20 88.18 -31.57
N PHE A 328 41.12 88.06 -32.51
CA PHE A 328 41.39 86.78 -33.19
C PHE A 328 42.31 85.89 -32.35
N ALA A 329 43.28 86.46 -31.63
CA ALA A 329 44.12 85.74 -30.69
C ALA A 329 43.29 85.11 -29.55
N ASP A 330 42.45 85.90 -28.88
CA ASP A 330 41.53 85.42 -27.84
C ASP A 330 40.55 84.36 -28.37
N SER A 331 40.04 84.53 -29.60
CA SER A 331 39.15 83.52 -30.21
C SER A 331 39.86 82.18 -30.48
N LEU A 332 41.15 82.18 -30.83
CA LEU A 332 41.90 80.95 -31.07
C LEU A 332 42.32 80.25 -29.77
N PHE A 333 42.63 81.01 -28.71
CA PHE A 333 42.85 80.43 -27.39
C PHE A 333 41.56 79.84 -26.79
N ALA A 334 40.42 80.50 -26.97
CA ALA A 334 39.12 79.97 -26.57
C ALA A 334 38.75 78.67 -27.32
N ASP A 335 39.08 78.58 -28.62
CA ASP A 335 38.83 77.36 -29.41
C ASP A 335 39.74 76.20 -28.98
N LEU A 336 41.02 76.45 -28.66
CA LEU A 336 41.93 75.45 -28.07
C LEU A 336 41.42 74.90 -26.72
N ASP A 337 40.97 75.78 -25.83
CA ASP A 337 40.39 75.38 -24.54
C ASP A 337 39.08 74.59 -24.71
N THR A 338 38.32 74.89 -25.76
CA THR A 338 37.11 74.14 -26.13
C THR A 338 37.47 72.77 -26.71
N PHE A 339 38.55 72.68 -27.50
CA PHE A 339 39.07 71.41 -28.02
C PHE A 339 39.58 70.49 -26.92
N ASN A 340 40.36 70.99 -25.97
CA ASN A 340 40.83 70.23 -24.82
C ASN A 340 39.66 69.67 -23.98
N LYS A 341 38.65 70.50 -23.68
CA LYS A 341 37.44 70.07 -22.96
C LYS A 341 36.67 69.01 -23.74
N ARG A 342 36.51 69.19 -25.05
CA ARG A 342 35.81 68.23 -25.92
C ARG A 342 36.54 66.91 -26.06
N GLU A 343 37.88 66.91 -26.09
CA GLU A 343 38.67 65.68 -26.09
C GLU A 343 38.60 64.97 -24.72
N GLU A 344 38.64 65.72 -23.61
CA GLU A 344 38.46 65.17 -22.27
C GLU A 344 37.05 64.59 -22.06
N GLU A 345 36.02 65.23 -22.59
CA GLU A 345 34.64 64.72 -22.62
C GLU A 345 34.50 63.48 -23.50
N SER A 346 35.13 63.46 -24.70
CA SER A 346 35.14 62.27 -25.56
C SER A 346 35.79 61.08 -24.86
N ARG A 347 36.97 61.29 -24.25
CA ARG A 347 37.68 60.24 -23.48
C ARG A 347 36.84 59.74 -22.29
N LYS A 348 36.10 60.62 -21.60
CA LYS A 348 35.17 60.21 -20.55
C LYS A 348 34.00 59.39 -21.09
N GLN A 349 33.40 59.77 -22.22
CA GLN A 349 32.34 58.99 -22.87
C GLN A 349 32.85 57.63 -23.34
N ASP A 350 34.04 57.56 -23.95
CA ASP A 350 34.67 56.31 -24.36
C ASP A 350 34.94 55.40 -23.14
N GLU A 351 35.50 55.94 -22.05
CA GLU A 351 35.70 55.22 -20.79
C GLU A 351 34.37 54.75 -20.16
N GLU A 352 33.32 55.58 -20.16
CA GLU A 352 32.00 55.19 -19.64
C GLU A 352 31.36 54.09 -20.48
N THR A 353 31.46 54.15 -21.82
CA THR A 353 30.96 53.04 -22.65
C THR A 353 31.79 51.76 -22.50
N GLU A 354 33.12 51.84 -22.32
CA GLU A 354 33.96 50.68 -22.00
C GLU A 354 33.60 50.07 -20.63
N ARG A 355 33.40 50.91 -19.62
CA ARG A 355 32.94 50.47 -18.28
C ARG A 355 31.56 49.81 -18.36
N ALA A 356 30.60 50.39 -19.09
CA ALA A 356 29.28 49.81 -19.31
C ALA A 356 29.32 48.47 -20.06
N LYS A 357 30.07 48.38 -21.18
CA LYS A 357 30.29 47.13 -21.93
C LYS A 357 30.94 46.05 -21.06
N LYS A 358 31.86 46.44 -20.16
CA LYS A 358 32.54 45.53 -19.22
C LYS A 358 31.60 45.04 -18.12
N GLU A 359 30.76 45.91 -17.57
CA GLU A 359 29.73 45.52 -16.60
C GLU A 359 28.66 44.62 -17.23
N GLU A 360 28.20 44.93 -18.44
CA GLU A 360 27.25 44.11 -19.20
C GLU A 360 27.82 42.70 -19.47
N ARG A 361 29.09 42.61 -19.87
CA ARG A 361 29.80 41.33 -20.03
C ARG A 361 29.92 40.55 -18.72
N LEU A 362 30.19 41.22 -17.59
CA LEU A 362 30.24 40.58 -16.27
C LEU A 362 28.85 40.12 -15.80
N ARG A 363 27.78 40.87 -16.09
CA ARG A 363 26.40 40.48 -15.82
C ARG A 363 26.00 39.25 -16.63
N LYS A 364 26.27 39.24 -17.95
CA LYS A 364 26.02 38.10 -18.83
C LYS A 364 26.85 36.87 -18.44
N ALA A 365 28.08 37.05 -17.96
CA ALA A 365 28.89 35.95 -17.43
C ALA A 365 28.27 35.32 -16.18
N ARG A 366 27.84 36.14 -15.21
CA ARG A 366 27.15 35.68 -13.99
C ARG A 366 25.81 35.00 -14.29
N GLU A 367 25.05 35.52 -15.24
CA GLU A 367 23.77 34.94 -15.68
C GLU A 367 23.97 33.56 -16.33
N MET A 368 25.02 33.39 -17.14
CA MET A 368 25.41 32.10 -17.71
C MET A 368 25.96 31.12 -16.66
N GLU A 369 26.64 31.61 -15.63
CA GLU A 369 27.14 30.81 -14.50
C GLU A 369 25.98 30.34 -13.60
N GLU A 370 25.05 31.23 -13.25
CA GLU A 370 23.84 30.89 -12.50
C GLU A 370 22.95 29.91 -13.27
N ARG A 371 22.81 30.10 -14.59
CA ARG A 371 22.09 29.17 -15.45
C ARG A 371 22.73 27.77 -15.41
N ARG A 372 24.06 27.67 -15.52
CA ARG A 372 24.78 26.38 -15.41
C ARG A 372 24.61 25.75 -14.03
N ALA A 373 24.69 26.52 -12.95
CA ALA A 373 24.46 26.02 -11.60
C ALA A 373 23.04 25.46 -11.43
N ARG A 374 22.02 26.11 -12.00
CA ARG A 374 20.63 25.61 -12.03
C ARG A 374 20.49 24.34 -12.88
N GLU A 375 21.10 24.30 -14.06
CA GLU A 375 21.10 23.11 -14.93
C GLU A 375 21.83 21.92 -14.28
N GLU A 376 22.93 22.14 -13.55
CA GLU A 376 23.61 21.12 -12.73
C GLU A 376 22.76 20.66 -11.53
N GLU A 377 22.08 21.58 -10.84
CA GLU A 377 21.21 21.23 -9.71
C GLU A 377 19.99 20.40 -10.17
N GLU A 378 19.42 20.72 -11.34
CA GLU A 378 18.35 19.94 -11.96
C GLU A 378 18.86 18.55 -12.41
N GLN A 379 20.05 18.47 -13.01
CA GLN A 379 20.68 17.18 -13.34
C GLN A 379 20.90 16.31 -12.10
N ARG A 380 21.48 16.86 -11.02
CA ARG A 380 21.69 16.11 -9.76
C ARG A 380 20.37 15.61 -9.15
N LYS A 381 19.31 16.44 -9.17
CA LYS A 381 17.96 16.02 -8.74
C LYS A 381 17.34 14.96 -9.66
N ALA A 382 17.63 14.99 -10.96
CA ALA A 382 17.19 13.97 -11.90
C ALA A 382 17.92 12.64 -11.69
N GLU A 383 19.23 12.67 -11.43
CA GLU A 383 20.07 11.51 -11.09
C GLU A 383 19.66 10.90 -9.75
N GLU A 384 19.51 11.71 -8.69
CA GLU A 384 19.01 11.27 -7.38
C GLU A 384 17.64 10.57 -7.51
N LYS A 385 16.74 11.14 -8.31
CA LYS A 385 15.41 10.58 -8.61
C LYS A 385 15.47 9.31 -9.46
N GLN A 386 16.50 9.11 -10.29
CA GLN A 386 16.74 7.84 -10.99
C GLN A 386 17.30 6.78 -10.05
N LEU A 387 18.29 7.12 -9.23
CA LEU A 387 18.87 6.22 -8.22
C LEU A 387 17.83 5.77 -7.20
N ALA A 388 16.97 6.67 -6.72
CA ALA A 388 15.86 6.32 -5.82
C ALA A 388 14.87 5.33 -6.46
N ARG A 389 14.57 5.49 -7.76
CA ARG A 389 13.72 4.55 -8.53
C ARG A 389 14.40 3.21 -8.77
N GLU A 390 15.71 3.19 -9.02
CA GLU A 390 16.46 1.94 -9.14
C GLU A 390 16.51 1.21 -7.79
N GLU A 391 16.75 1.91 -6.69
CA GLU A 391 16.74 1.32 -5.35
C GLU A 391 15.36 0.78 -4.98
N GLU A 392 14.28 1.52 -5.28
CA GLU A 392 12.89 1.05 -5.11
C GLU A 392 12.64 -0.22 -5.92
N GLN A 393 13.06 -0.29 -7.19
CA GLN A 393 12.95 -1.50 -8.02
C GLN A 393 13.81 -2.65 -7.49
N ARG A 394 14.99 -2.39 -6.93
CA ARG A 394 15.86 -3.42 -6.33
C ARG A 394 15.24 -3.98 -5.05
N ARG A 395 14.73 -3.12 -4.17
CA ARG A 395 13.98 -3.52 -2.97
C ARG A 395 12.74 -4.32 -3.34
N ALA A 396 11.96 -3.89 -4.33
CA ALA A 396 10.79 -4.61 -4.81
C ALA A 396 11.14 -6.03 -5.34
N LYS A 397 12.22 -6.17 -6.12
CA LYS A 397 12.73 -7.47 -6.59
C LYS A 397 13.22 -8.36 -5.45
N GLU A 398 13.87 -7.79 -4.43
CA GLU A 398 14.32 -8.53 -3.24
C GLU A 398 13.13 -9.01 -2.39
N GLU A 399 12.08 -8.19 -2.25
CA GLU A 399 10.85 -8.61 -1.56
C GLU A 399 10.05 -9.65 -2.37
N GLU A 400 9.99 -9.52 -3.70
CA GLU A 400 9.41 -10.54 -4.60
C GLU A 400 10.18 -11.87 -4.49
N GLU A 401 11.51 -11.84 -4.52
CA GLU A 401 12.33 -13.05 -4.34
C GLU A 401 12.14 -13.65 -2.93
N ARG A 402 12.05 -12.82 -1.89
CA ARG A 402 11.77 -13.27 -0.51
C ARG A 402 10.41 -13.97 -0.43
N LEU A 403 9.37 -13.43 -1.07
CA LEU A 403 8.04 -14.03 -1.14
C LEU A 403 8.03 -15.31 -1.99
N ALA A 404 8.77 -15.36 -3.10
CA ALA A 404 8.94 -16.55 -3.91
C ALA A 404 9.61 -17.69 -3.12
N ARG A 405 10.71 -17.38 -2.42
CA ARG A 405 11.40 -18.32 -1.51
C ARG A 405 10.50 -18.79 -0.36
N GLU A 406 9.65 -17.92 0.20
CA GLU A 406 8.69 -18.32 1.24
C GLU A 406 7.60 -19.24 0.69
N ASN A 407 7.03 -18.91 -0.48
CA ASN A 407 6.04 -19.76 -1.15
C ASN A 407 6.64 -21.12 -1.54
N GLU A 408 7.88 -21.17 -2.02
CA GLU A 408 8.57 -22.43 -2.29
C GLU A 408 8.76 -23.27 -1.01
N GLN A 409 9.11 -22.64 0.12
CA GLN A 409 9.17 -23.34 1.41
C GLN A 409 7.79 -23.83 1.89
N ARG A 410 6.71 -23.08 1.62
CA ARG A 410 5.34 -23.50 1.93
C ARG A 410 4.93 -24.69 1.06
N GLU A 411 5.24 -24.68 -0.24
CA GLU A 411 5.02 -25.82 -1.13
C GLU A 411 5.84 -27.06 -0.73
N ARG A 412 7.13 -26.89 -0.41
CA ARG A 412 7.99 -27.99 0.07
C ARG A 412 7.39 -28.65 1.33
N LYS A 413 6.99 -27.85 2.32
CA LYS A 413 6.32 -28.34 3.55
C LYS A 413 4.99 -29.03 3.25
N PHE A 414 4.18 -28.50 2.33
CA PHE A 414 2.92 -29.13 1.92
C PHE A 414 3.15 -30.50 1.27
N ARG A 415 4.14 -30.60 0.36
CA ARG A 415 4.55 -31.86 -0.26
C ARG A 415 5.09 -32.85 0.76
N GLU A 416 5.91 -32.41 1.72
CA GLU A 416 6.41 -33.23 2.83
C GLU A 416 5.26 -33.74 3.75
N GLU A 417 4.24 -32.93 4.01
CA GLU A 417 3.05 -33.34 4.76
C GLU A 417 2.18 -34.33 3.98
N GLU A 418 2.02 -34.13 2.67
CA GLU A 418 1.30 -35.06 1.78
C GLU A 418 2.04 -36.41 1.68
N ASP A 419 3.36 -36.40 1.50
CA ASP A 419 4.22 -37.59 1.53
C ASP A 419 4.12 -38.35 2.86
N LYS A 420 4.14 -37.62 3.99
CA LYS A 420 3.98 -38.19 5.32
C LYS A 420 2.58 -38.82 5.47
N ARG A 421 1.53 -38.12 5.03
CA ARG A 421 0.14 -38.61 5.07
C ARG A 421 -0.07 -39.84 4.18
N ALA A 422 0.61 -39.91 3.03
CA ALA A 422 0.64 -41.09 2.18
C ALA A 422 1.29 -42.28 2.92
N ARG A 423 2.47 -42.09 3.53
CA ARG A 423 3.17 -43.12 4.32
C ARG A 423 2.34 -43.59 5.52
N GLU A 424 1.72 -42.69 6.26
CA GLU A 424 0.78 -43.04 7.34
C GLU A 424 -0.43 -43.84 6.81
N SER A 425 -0.94 -43.53 5.60
CA SER A 425 -2.04 -44.30 4.99
C SER A 425 -1.60 -45.70 4.55
N GLU A 426 -0.37 -45.84 4.04
CA GLU A 426 0.22 -47.15 3.75
C GLU A 426 0.44 -47.98 5.00
N GLU A 427 1.00 -47.40 6.07
CA GLU A 427 1.23 -48.10 7.34
C GLU A 427 -0.09 -48.60 7.94
N ARG A 428 -1.13 -47.74 7.96
CA ARG A 428 -2.50 -48.14 8.37
C ARG A 428 -3.05 -49.25 7.46
N SER A 429 -2.77 -49.23 6.15
CA SER A 429 -3.16 -50.29 5.22
C SER A 429 -2.42 -51.61 5.46
N ARG A 430 -1.12 -51.57 5.77
CA ARG A 430 -0.30 -52.75 6.12
C ARG A 430 -0.80 -53.36 7.43
N LYS A 431 -0.95 -52.54 8.47
CA LYS A 431 -1.47 -52.96 9.78
C LYS A 431 -2.88 -53.57 9.69
N ALA A 432 -3.78 -52.97 8.90
CA ALA A 432 -5.11 -53.53 8.67
C ALA A 432 -5.09 -54.88 7.91
N LYS A 433 -4.11 -55.10 7.02
CA LYS A 433 -3.91 -56.40 6.35
C LYS A 433 -3.35 -57.45 7.31
N GLU A 434 -2.39 -57.07 8.15
CA GLU A 434 -1.83 -57.94 9.20
C GLU A 434 -2.91 -58.34 10.23
N GLU A 435 -3.72 -57.39 10.68
CA GLU A 435 -4.87 -57.63 11.56
C GLU A 435 -5.92 -58.53 10.89
N ALA A 436 -6.21 -58.33 9.61
CA ALA A 436 -7.11 -59.20 8.86
C ALA A 436 -6.56 -60.63 8.68
N ILE A 437 -5.25 -60.80 8.51
CA ILE A 437 -4.58 -62.13 8.46
C ILE A 437 -4.63 -62.81 9.83
N LEU A 438 -4.37 -62.07 10.92
CA LEU A 438 -4.50 -62.57 12.29
C LEU A 438 -5.94 -63.01 12.60
N ALA A 439 -6.94 -62.18 12.25
CA ALA A 439 -8.36 -62.49 12.42
C ALA A 439 -8.83 -63.66 11.54
N ALA A 440 -8.29 -63.80 10.32
CA ALA A 440 -8.54 -64.96 9.47
C ALA A 440 -7.96 -66.24 10.07
N LYS A 441 -6.75 -66.18 10.66
CA LYS A 441 -6.13 -67.32 11.34
C LYS A 441 -6.92 -67.76 12.57
N THR A 442 -7.28 -66.85 13.47
CA THR A 442 -8.07 -67.20 14.67
C THR A 442 -9.48 -67.71 14.33
N ARG A 443 -10.08 -67.24 13.22
CA ARG A 443 -11.32 -67.83 12.68
C ARG A 443 -11.10 -69.22 12.08
N GLY A 444 -9.94 -69.48 11.47
CA GLY A 444 -9.57 -70.79 10.93
C GLY A 444 -9.46 -71.86 12.02
N ASP A 445 -8.70 -71.58 13.09
CA ASP A 445 -8.52 -72.51 14.22
C ASP A 445 -9.85 -72.83 14.95
N MET A 446 -10.81 -71.89 14.94
CA MET A 446 -12.19 -72.09 15.42
C MET A 446 -13.08 -72.90 14.47
N ALA A 447 -12.77 -72.93 13.16
CA ALA A 447 -13.57 -73.61 12.14
C ALA A 447 -13.16 -75.07 11.92
N SER A 448 -12.02 -75.51 12.47
CA SER A 448 -11.58 -76.91 12.54
C SER A 448 -12.20 -77.71 13.71
N GLY A 449 -13.07 -77.10 14.51
CA GLY A 449 -13.85 -77.82 15.52
C GLY A 449 -15.01 -78.59 14.88
N ASP A 450 -15.04 -79.91 15.07
CA ASP A 450 -16.08 -80.81 14.53
C ASP A 450 -17.51 -80.34 14.84
N GLY A 451 -18.29 -80.08 13.79
CA GLY A 451 -19.62 -79.49 13.95
C GLY A 451 -20.34 -79.14 12.65
N ALA A 452 -20.55 -80.11 11.76
CA ALA A 452 -21.25 -79.90 10.49
C ALA A 452 -22.79 -80.06 10.61
N PRO A 453 -23.59 -78.99 10.45
CA PRO A 453 -25.00 -79.09 10.07
C PRO A 453 -25.17 -79.06 8.54
N GLN A 454 -26.08 -79.87 8.01
CA GLN A 454 -26.24 -80.05 6.56
C GLN A 454 -26.88 -78.84 5.85
N ASP A 455 -26.15 -78.35 4.85
CA ASP A 455 -26.63 -78.12 3.48
C ASP A 455 -28.17 -78.12 3.28
N ARG A 456 -28.81 -76.93 3.34
CA ARG A 456 -30.22 -76.78 2.93
C ARG A 456 -30.72 -75.37 2.57
N ARG A 457 -29.96 -74.52 1.85
CA ARG A 457 -30.59 -73.33 1.19
C ARG A 457 -29.95 -72.73 -0.08
N ALA A 458 -29.18 -73.49 -0.85
CA ALA A 458 -28.64 -73.05 -2.14
C ALA A 458 -29.71 -72.96 -3.27
N LYS A 459 -30.78 -72.14 -3.11
CA LYS A 459 -31.81 -71.92 -4.16
C LYS A 459 -32.77 -70.72 -3.94
N ALA A 460 -32.26 -69.48 -3.84
CA ALA A 460 -33.00 -68.26 -4.22
C ALA A 460 -32.14 -66.98 -4.16
N LEU A 461 -31.80 -66.40 -5.32
CA LEU A 461 -31.78 -64.94 -5.65
C LEU A 461 -31.00 -64.69 -6.95
N LYS A 462 -31.52 -65.20 -8.07
CA LYS A 462 -30.98 -64.94 -9.42
C LYS A 462 -31.56 -63.64 -10.00
N ARG A 463 -31.26 -62.52 -9.33
CA ARG A 463 -31.54 -61.12 -9.72
C ARG A 463 -30.40 -60.27 -9.17
N GLY A 464 -29.66 -59.45 -9.92
CA GLY A 464 -29.67 -59.19 -11.37
C GLY A 464 -29.01 -57.83 -11.60
N PRO A 465 -27.87 -57.73 -12.31
CA PRO A 465 -27.12 -56.47 -12.39
C PRO A 465 -27.77 -55.50 -13.36
N GLY A 466 -28.45 -54.46 -12.83
CA GLY A 466 -29.07 -53.43 -13.64
C GLY A 466 -29.24 -52.10 -12.89
N VAL A 467 -29.04 -51.01 -13.62
CA VAL A 467 -29.32 -49.61 -13.22
C VAL A 467 -28.49 -49.07 -12.04
N ALA A 468 -27.27 -48.61 -12.34
CA ALA A 468 -26.51 -47.68 -11.48
C ALA A 468 -25.61 -46.72 -12.30
N ALA A 469 -26.01 -46.39 -13.54
CA ALA A 469 -25.18 -45.71 -14.53
C ALA A 469 -25.80 -44.42 -15.10
N ALA A 470 -26.46 -43.61 -14.25
CA ALA A 470 -27.17 -42.40 -14.68
C ALA A 470 -27.29 -41.31 -13.60
N TYR A 471 -26.17 -40.78 -13.08
CA TYR A 471 -26.12 -39.47 -12.41
C TYR A 471 -24.67 -38.92 -12.35
N ARG A 472 -24.20 -38.30 -13.44
CA ARG A 472 -22.92 -37.57 -13.46
C ARG A 472 -22.84 -36.52 -14.59
N ARG A 473 -23.89 -35.71 -14.79
CA ARG A 473 -23.94 -34.72 -15.89
C ARG A 473 -24.74 -33.43 -15.61
N GLN A 474 -24.66 -32.88 -14.39
CA GLN A 474 -25.23 -31.56 -14.13
C GLN A 474 -24.49 -30.78 -13.02
N GLU A 475 -23.22 -30.47 -13.25
CA GLU A 475 -22.47 -29.48 -12.46
C GLU A 475 -21.33 -28.90 -13.32
N ARG A 476 -21.71 -27.98 -14.22
CA ARG A 476 -20.77 -27.10 -14.96
C ARG A 476 -21.51 -25.84 -15.42
N ASN A 477 -21.91 -25.04 -14.44
CA ASN A 477 -22.23 -23.62 -14.56
C ASN A 477 -22.46 -23.10 -13.13
N TRP A 478 -21.47 -22.40 -12.58
CA TRP A 478 -21.53 -21.25 -11.68
C TRP A 478 -20.08 -20.79 -11.45
#